data_AF-A0A844EGA5-F1
#
_entry.id   AF-A0A844EGA5-F1
#
_cell.length_a   1.000
_cell.length_b   1.000
_cell.length_c   1.000
_cell.angle_alpha   90.00
_cell.angle_beta   90.00
_cell.angle_gamma   90.00
#
_symmetry.space_group_name_H-M   'P 1'
#
loop_
_entity.id
_entity.type
_entity.pdbx_description
1 polymer ?
#
loop_
_entity_poly.entity_id
_entity_poly.type
_entity_poly.pdbx_seq_one_letter_code
_entity_poly.pdbx_strand_id
1 'polypeptide(L)' 'MCILGYPPEIQKLVDTFDPYRTAILEKDFSAVPEEALKAYHKFKNWAWEQDQ' A
#
# COMPACT_ATOMS: atom_id res chain seq x y z
N MET A 1 15.95 17.75 -9.69
CA MET A 1 15.23 16.51 -10.05
C MET A 1 14.73 15.84 -8.78
N CYS A 2 13.58 16.25 -8.28
CA CYS A 2 12.88 15.45 -7.28
C CYS A 2 12.37 14.22 -8.04
N ILE A 3 12.97 13.07 -7.82
CA ILE A 3 12.34 11.80 -8.17
C ILE A 3 11.18 11.69 -7.17
N LEU A 4 10.06 12.34 -7.51
CA LEU A 4 8.77 12.29 -6.82
C LEU A 4 8.16 10.89 -7.03
N GLY A 5 8.94 9.87 -6.66
CA GLY A 5 8.57 8.47 -6.74
C GLY A 5 8.75 7.87 -5.37
N TYR A 6 7.78 7.07 -4.95
CA TYR A 6 7.91 6.25 -3.76
C TYR A 6 9.25 5.49 -3.78
N PRO A 7 9.90 5.28 -2.62
CA PRO A 7 11.03 4.36 -2.53
C PRO A 7 10.68 3.03 -3.22
N PRO A 8 11.63 2.33 -3.86
CA PRO A 8 11.35 1.10 -4.59
C PRO A 8 10.68 0.02 -3.72
N GLU A 9 10.91 0.04 -2.41
CA GLU A 9 10.22 -0.82 -1.44
C GLU A 9 8.73 -0.46 -1.32
N ILE A 10 8.42 0.83 -1.18
CA ILE A 10 7.05 1.34 -1.08
C ILE A 10 6.31 1.17 -2.41
N GLN A 11 6.98 1.38 -3.54
CA GLN A 11 6.42 1.12 -4.87
C GLN A 11 5.99 -0.35 -5.02
N LYS A 12 6.80 -1.31 -4.52
CA LYS A 12 6.43 -2.73 -4.50
C LYS A 12 5.25 -3.02 -3.57
N LEU A 13 5.18 -2.35 -2.42
CA LEU A 13 4.02 -2.48 -1.53
C LEU A 13 2.76 -2.00 -2.26
N VAL A 14 2.80 -0.83 -2.88
CA VAL A 14 1.70 -0.29 -3.70
C VAL A 14 1.32 -1.29 -4.77
N ASP A 15 2.24 -1.76 -5.60
CA ASP A 15 1.97 -2.74 -6.65
C ASP A 15 1.30 -4.03 -6.12
N THR A 16 1.67 -4.44 -4.90
CA THR A 16 1.12 -5.64 -4.24
C THR A 16 -0.31 -5.44 -3.77
N PHE A 17 -0.67 -4.27 -3.23
CA PHE A 17 -2.03 -4.00 -2.73
C PHE A 17 -2.90 -3.20 -3.70
N ASP A 18 -2.35 -2.61 -4.76
CA ASP A 18 -3.04 -1.79 -5.76
C ASP A 18 -4.25 -2.51 -6.39
N PRO A 19 -4.12 -3.76 -6.88
CA PRO A 19 -5.27 -4.49 -7.42
C PRO A 19 -6.36 -4.78 -6.36
N TYR A 20 -5.96 -4.82 -5.08
CA TYR A 20 -6.85 -5.05 -3.95
C TYR A 20 -7.30 -3.75 -3.28
N ARG A 21 -6.79 -2.59 -3.70
CA ARG A 21 -7.05 -1.31 -3.05
C ARG A 21 -8.53 -0.98 -3.09
N THR A 22 -9.17 -1.24 -4.22
CA THR A 22 -10.62 -1.08 -4.39
C THR A 22 -11.38 -2.00 -3.42
N ALA A 23 -11.00 -3.27 -3.33
CA ALA A 23 -11.61 -4.23 -2.40
C ALA A 23 -11.43 -3.80 -0.93
N ILE A 24 -10.23 -3.35 -0.54
CA ILE A 24 -9.93 -2.81 0.79
C ILE A 24 -10.80 -1.58 1.10
N LEU A 25 -10.99 -0.68 0.13
CA LEU A 25 -11.84 0.53 0.27
C LEU A 25 -13.33 0.17 0.39
N GLU A 26 -13.78 -0.81 -0.37
CA GLU A 26 -15.14 -1.36 -0.32
C GLU A 26 -15.38 -2.23 0.93
N LYS A 27 -14.34 -2.43 1.77
CA LYS A 27 -14.33 -3.34 2.93
C LYS A 27 -14.59 -4.80 2.55
N ASP A 28 -14.35 -5.16 1.29
CA ASP A 28 -14.37 -6.52 0.80
C ASP A 28 -12.98 -7.15 0.98
N PHE A 29 -12.81 -7.89 2.07
CA PHE A 29 -11.57 -8.58 2.39
C PHE A 29 -11.58 -10.04 1.93
N SER A 30 -12.68 -10.51 1.34
CA SER A 30 -12.85 -11.90 0.93
C SER A 30 -11.91 -12.29 -0.21
N ALA A 31 -11.61 -11.34 -1.10
CA ALA A 31 -10.68 -11.53 -2.21
C ALA A 31 -9.26 -11.02 -1.91
N VAL A 32 -9.03 -10.40 -0.75
CA VAL A 32 -7.77 -9.74 -0.43
C VAL A 32 -6.84 -10.71 0.30
N PRO A 33 -5.68 -11.06 -0.28
CA PRO A 33 -4.72 -11.91 0.40
C PRO A 33 -4.12 -11.18 1.60
N GLU A 34 -3.78 -11.94 2.64
CA GLU A 34 -3.18 -11.39 3.86
C GLU A 34 -1.89 -10.60 3.57
N GLU A 35 -1.15 -11.01 2.53
CA GLU A 35 0.06 -10.31 2.05
C GLU A 35 -0.24 -8.89 1.56
N ALA A 36 -1.34 -8.69 0.81
CA ALA A 36 -1.76 -7.37 0.35
C ALA A 36 -2.23 -6.49 1.52
N LEU A 37 -2.90 -7.06 2.51
CA LEU A 37 -3.27 -6.33 3.74
C LEU A 37 -2.04 -5.89 4.54
N LYS A 38 -1.05 -6.77 4.69
CA LYS A 38 0.23 -6.43 5.32
C LYS A 38 0.97 -5.34 4.53
N ALA A 39 0.95 -5.41 3.21
CA ALA A 39 1.57 -4.41 2.36
C ALA A 39 0.90 -3.03 2.50
N TYR A 40 -0.44 -3.01 2.51
CA TYR A 40 -1.22 -1.80 2.75
C TYR A 40 -0.96 -1.19 4.14
N HIS A 41 -0.89 -2.01 5.19
CA HIS A 41 -0.56 -1.54 6.54
C HIS A 41 0.84 -0.96 6.64
N LYS A 42 1.84 -1.61 6.03
CA LYS A 42 3.21 -1.08 5.96
C LYS A 42 3.28 0.24 5.20
N PHE A 43 2.60 0.32 4.06
CA PHE A 43 2.50 1.55 3.27
C PHE A 43 1.85 2.68 4.08
N LYS A 44 0.77 2.40 4.80
CA LYS A 44 0.07 3.37 5.65
C LYS A 44 0.95 3.90 6.78
N ASN A 45 1.71 3.01 7.45
CA ASN A 45 2.67 3.44 8.48
C ASN A 45 3.78 4.31 7.90
N TRP A 46 4.36 3.91 6.76
CA TRP A 46 5.35 4.73 6.07
C TRP A 46 4.79 6.10 5.66
N ALA A 47 3.58 6.15 5.09
CA ALA A 47 2.94 7.40 4.71
C ALA A 47 2.70 8.32 5.91
N TRP A 48 2.37 7.74 7.07
CA TRP A 48 2.25 8.48 8.34
C TRP A 48 3.60 9.02 8.82
N GLU A 49 4.68 8.24 8.72
CA GLU A 49 6.05 8.69 9.07
C GLU A 49 6.59 9.78 8.13
N GLN A 50 6.12 9.86 6.88
CA GLN A 50 6.49 10.94 5.95
C GLN A 50 5.71 12.24 6.17
N ASP A 51 4.54 12.19 6.81
CA ASP A 51 3.71 13.35 7.12
C ASP A 51 4.10 14.01 8.47
N GLN A 52 4.90 13.31 9.28
CA GLN A 52 5.56 13.84 10.50
C GLN A 52 6.82 14.65 10.16
#